data_AF-A0A2C5YPK0-F1
#
_entry.id   AF-A0A2C5YPK0-F1
#
_cell.length_a   1.000
_cell.length_b   1.000
_cell.length_c   1.000
_cell.angle_alpha   90.00
_cell.angle_beta   90.00
_cell.angle_gamma   90.00
#
_symmetry.space_group_name_H-M   'P 1'
#
loop_
_entity.id
_entity.type
_entity.pdbx_description
1 polymer ?
#
loop_
_entity_poly.entity_id
_entity_poly.type
_entity_poly.pdbx_seq_one_letter_code
_entity_poly.pdbx_strand_id
1 'polypeptide(L)'
;MGGRIDCYLDIASFFSYVVFVKLLSDLDTLASHDVQLTLSRFHPVFLGAIMNRSSNNPPWMNKAKARYLVHDTHRAALDAGLQNWALPRDLVPLAKTPSPLRALLVVKSRFPPSRFHQAMLRLFRRFWEPPHAKLFDDDVLEAALLDGGLFSREEGARVGGFWGAVVVGFF
;
A
#
# COMPACT_ATOMS: atom_id res chain seq x y z
N MET A 1 17.81 -7.43 -23.23
CA MET A 1 16.57 -6.73 -23.64
C MET A 1 16.05 -6.02 -22.40
N GLY A 2 16.25 -4.70 -22.31
CA GLY A 2 15.79 -3.93 -21.15
C GLY A 2 14.28 -3.69 -21.18
N GLY A 3 13.70 -3.40 -20.01
CA GLY A 3 12.26 -3.22 -19.84
C GLY A 3 11.90 -2.19 -18.76
N ARG A 4 10.63 -1.82 -18.67
CA ARG A 4 10.09 -0.91 -17.65
C ARG A 4 8.85 -1.52 -17.03
N ILE A 5 8.75 -1.44 -15.70
CA ILE A 5 7.56 -1.88 -14.95
C ILE A 5 7.07 -0.71 -14.10
N ASP A 6 5.83 -0.29 -14.32
CA ASP A 6 5.12 0.71 -13.52
C ASP A 6 4.05 -0.02 -12.68
N CYS A 7 4.14 0.09 -11.36
CA CYS A 7 3.28 -0.62 -10.41
C CYS A 7 2.29 0.34 -9.75
N TYR A 8 1.00 0.17 -10.03
CA TYR A 8 -0.07 0.95 -9.43
C TYR A 8 -0.68 0.14 -8.27
N LEU A 9 -0.49 0.63 -7.05
CA LEU A 9 -0.75 -0.14 -5.83
C LEU A 9 -1.62 0.65 -4.85
N ASP A 10 -2.57 -0.04 -4.23
CA ASP A 10 -3.34 0.46 -3.09
C ASP A 10 -3.01 -0.39 -1.87
N ILE A 11 -2.83 0.22 -0.70
CA ILE A 11 -2.59 -0.51 0.55
C ILE A 11 -3.78 -1.40 0.95
N ALA A 12 -5.00 -1.07 0.50
CA ALA A 12 -6.20 -1.86 0.72
C ALA A 12 -6.34 -3.07 -0.23
N SER A 13 -5.38 -3.30 -1.12
CA SER A 13 -5.33 -4.48 -1.98
C SER A 13 -4.31 -5.49 -1.46
N PHE A 14 -4.76 -6.69 -1.07
CA PHE A 14 -3.86 -7.74 -0.61
C PHE A 14 -2.89 -8.18 -1.71
N PHE A 15 -3.37 -8.26 -2.96
CA PHE A 15 -2.51 -8.61 -4.09
C PHE A 15 -1.50 -7.50 -4.41
N SER A 16 -1.80 -6.24 -4.09
CA SER A 16 -0.81 -5.17 -4.12
C SER A 16 0.27 -5.37 -3.06
N TYR A 17 -0.07 -5.90 -1.88
CA TYR A 17 0.91 -6.25 -0.85
C TYR A 17 1.82 -7.40 -1.31
N VAL A 18 1.22 -8.49 -1.80
CA VAL A 18 1.94 -9.66 -2.34
C VAL A 18 2.93 -9.25 -3.42
N VAL A 19 2.48 -8.54 -4.46
CA VAL A 19 3.36 -8.16 -5.57
C VAL A 19 4.45 -7.19 -5.11
N PHE A 20 4.14 -6.29 -4.18
CA PHE A 20 5.13 -5.36 -3.67
C PHE A 20 6.28 -6.08 -2.97
N VAL A 21 5.99 -7.07 -2.11
CA VAL A 21 7.03 -7.84 -1.41
C VAL A 21 7.88 -8.66 -2.37
N LYS A 22 7.26 -9.32 -3.36
CA LYS A 22 8.00 -10.08 -4.38
C LYS A 22 8.89 -9.18 -5.25
N LEU A 23 8.37 -8.04 -5.70
CA LEU A 23 9.17 -7.10 -6.49
C LEU A 23 10.33 -6.52 -5.69
N LEU A 24 10.15 -6.30 -4.38
CA LEU A 24 11.24 -5.87 -3.51
C LEU A 24 12.34 -6.93 -3.36
N SER A 25 12.01 -8.23 -3.27
CA SER A 25 13.01 -9.30 -3.22
C SER A 25 13.77 -9.46 -4.52
N ASP A 26 13.15 -9.09 -5.64
CA ASP A 26 13.69 -9.33 -6.98
C ASP A 26 14.38 -8.11 -7.60
N LEU A 27 14.53 -7.00 -6.85
CA LEU A 27 15.09 -5.75 -7.40
C LEU A 27 16.46 -5.94 -8.06
N ASP A 28 17.37 -6.69 -7.42
CA ASP A 28 18.70 -6.95 -7.95
C ASP A 28 18.65 -7.86 -9.19
N THR A 29 17.78 -8.87 -9.18
CA THR A 29 17.53 -9.74 -10.33
C THR A 29 17.02 -8.94 -11.52
N LEU A 30 16.03 -8.07 -11.29
CA LEU A 30 15.45 -7.20 -12.31
C LEU A 30 16.50 -6.22 -12.87
N ALA A 31 17.32 -5.64 -12.01
CA ALA A 31 18.41 -4.77 -12.42
C ALA A 31 19.44 -5.50 -13.29
N SER A 32 19.75 -6.77 -13.00
CA SER A 32 20.69 -7.56 -13.81
C SER A 32 20.19 -7.88 -15.23
N HIS A 33 18.88 -7.73 -15.46
CA HIS A 33 18.24 -7.87 -16.79
C HIS A 33 17.92 -6.53 -17.46
N ASP A 34 18.54 -5.43 -17.02
CA ASP A 34 18.25 -4.06 -17.50
C ASP A 34 16.76 -3.67 -17.37
N VAL A 35 16.04 -4.27 -16.41
CA VAL A 35 14.64 -3.92 -16.13
C VAL A 35 14.62 -2.79 -15.11
N GLN A 36 14.10 -1.64 -15.55
CA GLN A 36 14.00 -0.45 -14.73
C GLN A 36 12.78 -0.55 -13.79
N LEU A 37 12.97 -1.22 -12.65
CA LEU A 37 12.12 -1.09 -11.47
C LEU A 37 12.74 -0.06 -10.52
N THR A 38 12.83 1.18 -10.97
CA THR A 38 13.28 2.29 -10.14
C THR A 38 12.15 2.80 -9.26
N LEU A 39 12.49 3.40 -8.12
CA LEU A 39 11.51 3.86 -7.13
C LEU A 39 10.50 4.90 -7.58
N SER A 40 10.77 5.59 -8.69
CA SER A 40 9.80 6.44 -9.34
C SER A 40 8.57 5.67 -9.86
N ARG A 41 8.63 4.33 -9.92
CA ARG A 41 7.66 3.47 -10.61
C ARG A 41 6.65 2.76 -9.71
N PHE A 42 6.76 2.88 -8.39
CA PHE A 42 5.68 2.52 -7.48
C PHE A 42 4.73 3.70 -7.33
N HIS A 43 3.49 3.54 -7.75
CA HIS A 43 2.47 4.59 -7.81
C HIS A 43 1.35 4.26 -6.82
N PRO A 44 1.31 4.91 -5.64
CA PRO A 44 0.15 4.84 -4.76
C PRO A 44 -1.10 5.32 -5.51
N VAL A 45 -2.11 4.46 -5.61
CA VAL A 45 -3.39 4.78 -6.26
C VAL A 45 -4.55 4.41 -5.36
N PHE A 46 -5.66 5.13 -5.51
CA PHE A 46 -6.88 4.83 -4.77
C PHE A 46 -7.77 3.88 -5.58
N LEU A 47 -7.79 2.61 -5.17
CA LEU A 47 -8.53 1.54 -5.82
C LEU A 47 -10.04 1.83 -5.86
N GLY A 48 -10.59 2.44 -4.80
CA GLY A 48 -12.01 2.83 -4.76
C GLY A 48 -12.41 3.76 -5.92
N ALA A 49 -11.55 4.74 -6.27
CA ALA A 49 -11.81 5.61 -7.42
C ALA A 49 -11.67 4.87 -8.75
N ILE A 50 -10.69 3.97 -8.88
CA ILE A 50 -10.52 3.14 -10.09
C ILE A 50 -11.76 2.27 -10.31
N MET A 51 -12.25 1.59 -9.28
CA MET A 51 -13.44 0.73 -9.37
C MET A 51 -14.68 1.53 -9.77
N ASN A 52 -14.90 2.69 -9.12
CA ASN A 52 -16.01 3.58 -9.45
C ASN A 52 -15.96 4.08 -10.91
N ARG A 53 -14.78 4.52 -11.38
CA ARG A 53 -14.60 5.06 -12.75
C ARG A 53 -14.65 3.99 -13.83
N SER A 54 -14.30 2.75 -13.53
CA SER A 54 -14.31 1.63 -14.48
C SER A 54 -15.63 0.84 -14.48
N SER A 55 -16.63 1.26 -13.70
CA SER A 55 -17.87 0.50 -13.49
C SER A 55 -17.62 -0.94 -13.03
N ASN A 56 -16.51 -1.16 -12.31
CA ASN A 56 -16.12 -2.48 -11.83
C ASN A 56 -16.65 -2.74 -10.42
N ASN A 57 -16.99 -3.99 -10.14
CA ASN A 57 -17.41 -4.43 -8.82
C ASN A 57 -16.30 -5.24 -8.14
N PRO A 58 -16.23 -5.19 -6.80
CA PRO A 58 -15.30 -6.02 -6.08
C PRO A 58 -15.49 -7.51 -6.38
N PRO A 59 -14.40 -8.29 -6.49
CA PRO A 59 -14.50 -9.68 -6.91
C PRO A 59 -15.28 -10.55 -5.92
N TRP A 60 -15.33 -10.20 -4.64
CA TRP A 60 -16.10 -10.91 -3.62
C TRP A 60 -17.63 -10.77 -3.76
N MET A 61 -18.12 -9.82 -4.56
CA MET A 61 -19.57 -9.74 -4.86
C MET A 61 -20.06 -10.93 -5.68
N ASN A 62 -19.17 -11.59 -6.44
CA ASN A 62 -19.50 -12.84 -7.13
C ASN A 62 -19.18 -14.03 -6.21
N LYS A 63 -20.18 -14.88 -5.92
CA LYS A 63 -20.03 -16.02 -5.00
C LYS A 63 -18.92 -17.01 -5.39
N ALA A 64 -18.73 -17.27 -6.68
CA ALA A 64 -17.70 -18.19 -7.15
C ALA A 64 -16.30 -17.59 -6.96
N LYS A 65 -16.12 -16.32 -7.34
CA LYS A 65 -14.87 -15.59 -7.10
C LYS A 65 -14.57 -15.43 -5.61
N ALA A 66 -15.58 -15.18 -4.78
CA ALA A 66 -15.41 -15.08 -3.32
C ALA A 66 -14.85 -16.37 -2.71
N ARG A 67 -15.39 -17.54 -3.09
CA ARG A 67 -14.84 -18.84 -2.65
C ARG A 67 -13.42 -19.05 -3.13
N TYR A 68 -13.15 -18.74 -4.41
CA TYR A 68 -11.82 -18.87 -4.99
C TYR A 68 -10.79 -17.97 -4.29
N LEU A 69 -11.15 -16.72 -3.99
CA LEU A 69 -10.27 -15.74 -3.37
C LEU A 69 -9.69 -16.20 -2.04
N VAL A 70 -10.43 -16.98 -1.24
CA VAL A 70 -9.89 -17.54 0.00
C VAL A 70 -8.66 -18.39 -0.29
N HIS A 71 -8.79 -19.35 -1.21
CA HIS A 71 -7.68 -20.23 -1.59
C HIS A 71 -6.55 -19.47 -2.28
N ASP A 72 -6.89 -18.51 -3.14
CA ASP A 72 -5.90 -17.75 -3.89
C ASP A 72 -5.07 -16.83 -2.99
N THR A 73 -5.71 -16.15 -2.05
CA THR A 73 -5.06 -15.29 -1.05
C THR A 73 -4.07 -16.09 -0.22
N HIS A 74 -4.47 -17.28 0.27
CA HIS A 74 -3.57 -18.16 1.02
C HIS A 74 -2.35 -18.62 0.20
N ARG A 75 -2.55 -19.04 -1.06
CA ARG A 75 -1.45 -19.46 -1.94
C ARG A 75 -0.51 -18.31 -2.26
N ALA A 76 -1.06 -17.15 -2.60
CA ALA A 76 -0.29 -15.95 -2.92
C ALA A 76 0.54 -15.47 -1.71
N ALA A 77 -0.04 -15.54 -0.51
CA ALA A 77 0.66 -15.21 0.72
C ALA A 77 1.83 -16.16 0.98
N LEU A 78 1.59 -17.47 0.87
CA LEU A 78 2.62 -18.50 1.04
C LEU A 78 3.79 -18.28 0.06
N ASP A 79 3.48 -18.05 -1.21
CA ASP A 79 4.46 -17.82 -2.27
C ASP A 79 5.26 -16.52 -2.08
N ALA A 80 4.69 -15.50 -1.44
CA ALA A 80 5.38 -14.27 -1.08
C ALA A 80 6.02 -14.30 0.33
N GLY A 81 5.96 -15.42 1.05
CA GLY A 81 6.50 -15.55 2.41
C GLY A 81 5.74 -14.73 3.47
N LEU A 82 4.49 -14.35 3.21
CA LEU A 82 3.64 -13.60 4.12
C LEU A 82 2.95 -14.55 5.10
N GLN A 83 3.44 -14.59 6.35
CA GLN A 83 2.94 -15.51 7.37
C GLN A 83 1.96 -14.86 8.36
N ASN A 84 2.10 -13.56 8.63
CA ASN A 84 1.39 -12.86 9.72
C ASN A 84 0.21 -12.00 9.23
N TRP A 85 -0.46 -12.38 8.14
CA TRP A 85 -1.59 -11.62 7.61
C TRP A 85 -2.94 -12.19 8.06
N ALA A 86 -3.96 -11.35 8.08
CA ALA A 86 -5.35 -11.75 8.22
C ALA A 86 -6.27 -10.82 7.42
N LEU A 87 -7.46 -11.31 7.06
CA LEU A 87 -8.50 -10.45 6.48
C LEU A 87 -9.10 -9.58 7.60
N PRO A 88 -9.12 -8.23 7.47
CA PRO A 88 -9.79 -7.37 8.43
C PRO A 88 -11.29 -7.68 8.50
N ARG A 89 -11.86 -7.73 9.71
CA ARG A 89 -13.32 -7.90 9.89
C ARG A 89 -14.13 -6.79 9.20
N ASP A 90 -13.62 -5.56 9.27
CA ASP A 90 -14.26 -4.35 8.72
C ASP A 90 -13.52 -3.82 7.49
N LEU A 91 -13.28 -4.67 6.48
CA LEU A 91 -12.47 -4.30 5.30
C LEU A 91 -12.96 -3.03 4.60
N VAL A 92 -14.27 -2.83 4.43
CA VAL A 92 -14.83 -1.69 3.68
C VAL A 92 -14.53 -0.35 4.38
N PRO A 93 -14.78 -0.18 5.69
CA PRO A 93 -14.32 0.99 6.43
C PRO A 93 -12.80 1.19 6.39
N LEU A 94 -12.01 0.12 6.53
CA LEU A 94 -10.53 0.22 6.49
C LEU A 94 -10.01 0.63 5.11
N ALA A 95 -10.68 0.24 4.03
CA ALA A 95 -10.27 0.54 2.65
C ALA A 95 -10.41 2.03 2.24
N LYS A 96 -10.71 2.93 3.19
CA LYS A 96 -10.62 4.39 2.99
C LYS A 96 -9.16 4.84 3.01
N THR A 97 -8.44 4.57 1.93
CA THR A 97 -7.00 4.81 1.84
C THR A 97 -6.53 6.17 1.28
N PRO A 98 -7.37 7.21 0.96
CA PRO A 98 -6.83 8.47 0.42
C PRO A 98 -5.74 9.14 1.27
N SER A 99 -5.92 9.25 2.59
CA SER A 99 -4.92 9.85 3.49
C SER A 99 -3.59 9.08 3.46
N PRO A 100 -3.54 7.77 3.76
CA PRO A 100 -2.27 7.04 3.75
C PRO A 100 -1.61 6.98 2.36
N LEU A 101 -2.38 6.93 1.28
CA LEU A 101 -1.83 6.96 -0.08
C LEU A 101 -1.19 8.32 -0.42
N ARG A 102 -1.84 9.42 -0.04
CA ARG A 102 -1.26 10.76 -0.19
C ARG A 102 -0.02 10.93 0.70
N ALA A 103 0.02 10.30 1.88
CA ALA A 103 1.20 10.31 2.76
C ALA A 103 2.38 9.66 2.04
N LEU A 104 2.15 8.52 1.40
CA LEU A 104 3.14 7.83 0.58
C LEU A 104 3.63 8.67 -0.60
N LEU A 105 2.78 9.53 -1.20
CA LEU A 105 3.22 10.48 -2.24
C LEU A 105 4.15 11.56 -1.67
N VAL A 106 3.87 12.09 -0.48
CA VAL A 106 4.78 13.01 0.22
C VAL A 106 6.09 12.31 0.54
N VAL A 107 6.04 11.08 1.05
CA VAL A 107 7.25 10.29 1.33
C VAL A 107 8.07 10.09 0.06
N LYS A 108 7.42 9.67 -1.04
CA LYS A 108 8.07 9.42 -2.34
C LYS A 108 8.75 10.67 -2.92
N SER A 109 8.17 11.86 -2.70
CA SER A 109 8.70 13.12 -3.26
C SER A 109 9.84 13.75 -2.46
N ARG A 110 9.98 13.41 -1.18
CA ARG A 110 10.91 14.09 -0.26
C ARG A 110 12.03 13.22 0.29
N PHE A 111 11.85 11.91 0.30
CA PHE A 111 12.78 11.00 0.95
C PHE A 111 13.45 10.04 -0.03
N PRO A 112 14.60 9.48 0.35
CA PRO A 112 15.24 8.47 -0.46
C PRO A 112 14.32 7.28 -0.69
N PRO A 113 14.50 6.62 -1.83
CA PRO A 113 13.92 5.35 -2.11
C PRO A 113 13.59 4.37 -0.99
N SER A 114 14.61 3.98 -0.23
CA SER A 114 14.51 2.98 0.82
C SER A 114 13.46 3.36 1.87
N ARG A 115 13.31 4.67 2.18
CA ARG A 115 12.29 5.16 3.10
C ARG A 115 10.88 5.02 2.54
N PHE A 116 10.68 5.27 1.24
CA PHE A 116 9.40 5.00 0.60
C PHE A 116 9.04 3.51 0.66
N HIS A 117 9.99 2.62 0.35
CA HIS A 117 9.75 1.19 0.43
C HIS A 117 9.39 0.72 1.84
N GLN A 118 10.14 1.18 2.84
CA GLN A 118 9.89 0.86 4.24
C GLN A 118 8.55 1.43 4.72
N ALA A 119 8.21 2.66 4.32
CA ALA A 119 6.92 3.26 4.65
C ALA A 119 5.76 2.47 4.02
N MET A 120 5.85 2.15 2.74
CA MET A 120 4.82 1.40 2.03
C MET A 120 4.67 -0.03 2.59
N LEU A 121 5.77 -0.73 2.82
CA LEU A 121 5.77 -2.05 3.47
C LEU A 121 5.14 -1.98 4.86
N ARG A 122 5.47 -0.93 5.63
CA ARG A 122 4.89 -0.75 6.97
C ARG A 122 3.39 -0.51 6.88
N LEU A 123 2.91 0.37 6.01
CA LEU A 123 1.48 0.61 5.87
C LEU A 123 0.73 -0.65 5.41
N PHE A 124 1.32 -1.46 4.51
CA PHE A 124 0.77 -2.77 4.18
C PHE A 124 0.67 -3.68 5.41
N ARG A 125 1.73 -3.80 6.20
CA ARG A 125 1.72 -4.61 7.43
C ARG A 125 0.69 -4.12 8.42
N ARG A 126 0.65 -2.81 8.68
CA ARG A 126 -0.33 -2.20 9.59
C ARG A 126 -1.78 -2.39 9.09
N PHE A 127 -2.00 -2.51 7.78
CA PHE A 127 -3.32 -2.80 7.22
C PHE A 127 -3.67 -4.30 7.33
N TRP A 128 -2.76 -5.19 6.94
CA TRP A 128 -3.04 -6.62 6.73
C TRP A 128 -2.63 -7.54 7.87
N GLU A 129 -1.76 -7.11 8.77
CA GLU A 129 -1.32 -7.90 9.94
C GLU A 129 -2.12 -7.48 11.19
N PRO A 130 -2.66 -8.44 11.98
CA PRO A 130 -3.28 -8.13 13.26
C PRO A 130 -2.29 -7.55 14.28
N PRO A 131 -2.68 -6.54 15.09
CA PRO A 131 -3.95 -5.82 15.03
C PRO A 131 -4.00 -4.82 13.86
N HIS A 132 -5.06 -4.89 13.06
CA HIS A 132 -5.27 -4.02 11.90
C HIS A 132 -5.42 -2.55 12.33
N ALA A 133 -4.66 -1.67 11.69
CA ALA A 133 -4.68 -0.23 11.93
C ALA A 133 -5.74 0.47 11.07
N LYS A 134 -6.46 1.41 11.68
CA LYS A 134 -7.38 2.31 10.99
C LYS A 134 -6.61 3.46 10.35
N LEU A 135 -5.88 3.18 9.27
CA LEU A 135 -4.97 4.16 8.64
C LEU A 135 -5.65 5.38 8.00
N PHE A 136 -6.99 5.44 7.99
CA PHE A 136 -7.75 6.64 7.63
C PHE A 136 -7.82 7.67 8.77
N ASP A 137 -7.48 7.27 9.99
CA ASP A 137 -7.34 8.13 11.15
C ASP A 137 -5.92 8.70 11.16
N ASP A 138 -5.81 10.03 11.20
CA ASP A 138 -4.54 10.73 11.04
C ASP A 138 -3.57 10.45 12.20
N ASP A 139 -4.07 10.32 13.44
CA ASP A 139 -3.24 10.00 14.61
C ASP A 139 -2.68 8.57 14.49
N VAL A 140 -3.51 7.63 14.03
CA VAL A 140 -3.09 6.24 13.80
C VAL A 140 -2.09 6.15 12.65
N LEU A 141 -2.29 6.92 11.58
CA LEU A 141 -1.38 6.99 10.44
C LEU A 141 -0.03 7.60 10.83
N GLU A 142 -0.03 8.71 11.57
CA GLU A 142 1.19 9.33 12.07
C GLU A 142 1.96 8.37 12.96
N ALA A 143 1.28 7.74 13.94
CA ALA A 143 1.90 6.75 14.80
C ALA A 143 2.49 5.58 14.01
N ALA A 144 1.78 5.09 12.99
CA ALA A 144 2.27 4.03 12.11
C ALA A 144 3.52 4.44 11.31
N LEU A 145 3.64 5.70 10.90
CA LEU A 145 4.81 6.20 10.18
C LEU A 145 6.01 6.41 11.13
N LEU A 146 5.78 6.95 12.32
CA LEU A 146 6.81 7.22 13.34
C LEU A 146 7.36 5.95 14.00
N ASP A 147 6.58 4.87 14.02
CA ASP A 147 6.97 3.60 14.63
C ASP A 147 8.37 3.13 14.18
N GLY A 148 9.12 2.48 15.05
CA GLY A 148 10.46 1.97 14.74
C GLY A 148 11.46 2.99 14.18
N GLY A 149 11.25 4.30 14.37
CA GLY A 149 12.20 5.35 14.02
C GLY A 149 12.39 5.62 12.52
N LEU A 150 11.44 5.22 11.67
CA LEU A 150 11.52 5.44 10.22
C LEU A 150 11.50 6.93 9.85
N PHE A 151 10.76 7.72 10.63
CA PHE A 151 10.71 9.17 10.53
C PHE A 151 10.91 9.79 11.92
N SER A 152 11.60 10.92 11.99
CA SER A 152 11.58 11.76 13.19
C SER A 152 10.18 12.34 13.42
N ARG A 153 9.87 12.82 14.63
CA ARG A 153 8.60 13.52 14.90
C ARG A 153 8.38 14.71 13.96
N GLU A 154 9.44 15.46 13.64
CA GLU A 154 9.36 16.59 12.71
C GLU A 154 9.09 16.15 11.27
N GLU A 155 9.72 15.06 10.83
CA GLU A 155 9.46 14.47 9.51
C GLU A 155 8.04 13.89 9.44
N GLY A 156 7.60 13.20 10.49
CA GLY A 156 6.25 12.67 10.64
C GLY A 156 5.20 13.78 10.60
N ALA A 157 5.40 14.87 11.34
CA ALA A 157 4.53 16.05 11.30
C ALA A 157 4.53 16.75 9.93
N ARG A 158 5.55 16.58 9.08
CA ARG A 158 5.56 17.12 7.71
C ARG A 158 4.88 16.18 6.70
N VAL A 159 4.81 14.89 7.00
CA VAL A 159 4.05 13.89 6.23
C VAL A 159 2.58 13.90 6.66
N GLY A 160 2.31 14.09 7.95
CA GLY A 160 1.00 14.21 8.59
C GLY A 160 0.39 15.63 8.55
N GLY A 161 1.19 16.68 8.66
CA GLY A 161 0.68 18.06 8.73
C GLY A 161 0.10 18.61 7.42
N PHE A 162 0.20 17.88 6.31
CA PHE A 162 -0.42 18.29 5.04
C PHE A 162 -1.95 18.09 5.03
N TRP A 163 -2.50 17.33 5.99
CA TRP A 163 -3.94 16.99 6.04
C TRP A 163 -4.83 18.18 6.44
N GLY A 164 -4.38 19.06 7.33
CA GLY A 164 -5.19 20.19 7.82
C GLY A 164 -5.44 21.29 6.77
N ALA A 165 -4.57 21.44 5.77
CA ALA A 165 -4.68 22.52 4.78
C ALA A 165 -5.47 22.11 3.51
N VAL A 166 -5.66 20.82 3.24
CA VAL A 166 -6.24 20.32 1.98
C VAL A 166 -7.71 19.91 2.12
N VAL A 167 -8.23 19.76 3.34
CA VAL A 167 -9.65 19.42 3.60
C VAL A 167 -10.63 20.54 3.19
N VAL A 168 -10.16 21.76 2.92
CA VAL A 168 -11.02 22.87 2.46
C VAL A 168 -11.35 22.79 0.96
N GLY A 169 -10.69 21.90 0.19
CA GLY A 169 -10.65 22.06 -1.27
C GLY A 169 -11.43 21.09 -2.15
N PHE A 170 -11.77 19.88 -1.70
CA PHE A 170 -12.35 18.87 -2.60
C PHE A 170 -13.22 17.86 -1.84
N PHE A 171 -14.50 18.23 -1.67
CA PHE A 171 -15.61 17.28 -1.59
C PHE A 171 -16.11 16.97 -2.99
#